data_AF-A0A368A2K4-F1
#
_entry.id   AF-A0A368A2K4-F1
#
_cell.length_a   1.000
_cell.length_b   1.000
_cell.length_c   1.000
_cell.angle_alpha   90.00
_cell.angle_beta   90.00
_cell.angle_gamma   90.00
#
_symmetry.space_group_name_H-M   'P 1'
#
loop_
_entity.id
_entity.type
_entity.pdbx_description
1 polymer ?
#
loop_
_entity_poly.entity_id
_entity_poly.type
_entity_poly.pdbx_seq_one_letter_code
_entity_poly.pdbx_strand_id
1 'polypeptide(L)'
;MNAIRTAMLMAFMSALCMVIGYLIGGWSGTLLAFFTSTAINFFYYWYSDTIVLHIYGAKESNSESFPEYHQIVTNLANQANIQKPRLYIIQNKQPNAFATGRNPQK
;
A
#
# COMPACT_ATOMS: atom_id res chain seq x y z
N MET A 1 4.74 -4.87 20.33
CA MET A 1 3.33 -4.56 20.71
C MET A 1 2.41 -4.34 19.51
N ASN A 2 2.88 -3.79 18.38
CA ASN A 2 2.02 -3.54 17.21
C ASN A 2 1.65 -4.81 16.42
N ALA A 3 2.58 -5.77 16.31
CA ALA A 3 2.35 -7.00 15.56
C ALA A 3 1.15 -7.83 16.07
N ILE A 4 0.96 -7.91 17.38
CA ILE A 4 -0.18 -8.65 17.98
C ILE A 4 -1.51 -7.96 17.65
N ARG A 5 -1.56 -6.62 17.73
CA ARG A 5 -2.76 -5.86 17.33
C ARG A 5 -3.06 -6.04 15.84
N THR A 6 -2.04 -5.94 14.99
CA THR A 6 -2.19 -6.18 13.55
C THR A 6 -2.68 -7.60 13.28
N ALA A 7 -2.08 -8.62 13.91
CA ALA A 7 -2.48 -10.01 13.74
C ALA A 7 -3.93 -10.26 14.21
N MET A 8 -4.34 -9.70 15.36
CA MET A 8 -5.71 -9.80 15.84
C MET A 8 -6.71 -9.12 14.89
N LEU A 9 -6.39 -7.93 14.38
CA LEU A 9 -7.24 -7.22 13.43
C LEU A 9 -7.36 -7.98 12.11
N MET A 10 -6.26 -8.53 11.59
CA MET A 10 -6.28 -9.35 10.38
C MET A 10 -7.10 -10.63 10.59
N ALA A 11 -6.90 -11.34 11.70
CA ALA A 11 -7.66 -12.54 12.03
C ALA A 11 -9.16 -12.25 12.15
N PHE A 12 -9.52 -11.15 12.81
CA PHE A 12 -10.91 -10.71 12.94
C PHE A 12 -11.53 -10.35 11.58
N MET A 13 -10.83 -9.60 10.74
CA MET A 13 -11.29 -9.26 9.38
C MET A 13 -11.46 -10.50 8.50
N SER A 14 -10.51 -11.44 8.55
CA SER A 14 -10.63 -12.72 7.83
C SER A 14 -11.82 -13.54 8.32
N ALA A 15 -12.04 -13.63 9.63
CA ALA A 15 -13.19 -14.31 10.21
C ALA A 15 -14.51 -13.66 9.76
N LEU A 16 -14.58 -12.32 9.76
CA LEU A 16 -15.76 -11.58 9.30
C LEU A 16 -16.07 -11.88 7.83
N CYS A 17 -15.06 -11.88 6.95
CA CYS A 17 -15.24 -12.26 5.54
C CYS A 17 -15.78 -13.69 5.39
N MET A 18 -15.28 -14.65 6.17
CA MET A 18 -15.74 -16.03 6.15
C MET A 18 -17.19 -16.16 6.62
N VAL A 19 -17.57 -15.46 7.70
CA VAL A 19 -18.96 -15.43 8.21
C VAL A 19 -19.91 -14.84 7.16
N ILE A 20 -19.52 -13.75 6.50
CA ILE A 20 -20.33 -13.16 5.41
C ILE A 20 -20.45 -14.14 4.24
N GLY A 21 -19.36 -14.80 3.85
CA GLY A 21 -19.38 -15.86 2.83
C GLY A 21 -20.32 -16.99 3.19
N TYR A 22 -20.34 -17.41 4.47
CA TYR A 22 -21.26 -18.42 4.98
C TYR A 22 -22.73 -17.97 4.91
N LEU A 23 -23.03 -16.72 5.27
CA LEU A 23 -24.40 -16.21 5.25
C LEU A 23 -24.96 -16.11 3.82
N ILE A 24 -24.12 -15.84 2.82
CA ILE A 24 -24.54 -15.69 1.42
C ILE A 24 -24.65 -17.05 0.70
N GLY A 25 -23.70 -17.96 0.94
CA GLY A 25 -23.57 -19.19 0.15
C GLY A 25 -23.20 -20.43 0.96
N GLY A 26 -23.36 -20.41 2.28
CA GLY A 26 -23.00 -21.52 3.15
C GLY A 26 -21.52 -21.91 3.04
N TRP A 27 -21.24 -23.21 3.03
CA TRP A 27 -19.87 -23.71 2.98
C TRP A 27 -19.11 -23.34 1.70
N SER A 28 -19.80 -23.37 0.55
CA SER A 28 -19.20 -22.97 -0.73
C SER A 28 -18.89 -21.47 -0.76
N GLY A 29 -19.80 -20.63 -0.23
CA GLY A 29 -19.57 -19.19 -0.08
C GLY A 29 -18.40 -18.87 0.86
N THR A 30 -18.23 -19.64 1.93
CA THR A 30 -17.09 -19.49 2.87
C THR A 30 -15.76 -19.80 2.19
N LEU A 31 -15.68 -20.93 1.45
CA LEU A 31 -14.48 -21.30 0.70
C LEU A 31 -14.14 -20.25 -0.37
N LEU A 32 -15.15 -19.78 -1.11
CA LEU A 32 -14.97 -18.73 -2.11
C LEU A 32 -14.45 -17.43 -1.47
N ALA A 33 -15.04 -17.00 -0.35
CA ALA A 33 -14.61 -15.82 0.38
C ALA A 33 -13.17 -15.95 0.89
N PHE A 34 -12.79 -17.12 1.41
CA PHE A 34 -11.44 -17.40 1.88
C PHE A 34 -10.40 -17.31 0.76
N PHE A 35 -10.62 -18.02 -0.35
CA PHE A 35 -9.68 -18.00 -1.48
C PHE A 35 -9.60 -16.61 -2.13
N THR A 36 -10.74 -15.96 -2.31
CA THR A 36 -10.79 -14.60 -2.90
C THR A 36 -10.08 -13.60 -2.00
N SER A 37 -10.38 -13.59 -0.70
CA SER A 37 -9.74 -12.67 0.25
C SER A 37 -8.23 -12.91 0.33
N THR A 38 -7.80 -14.17 0.35
CA THR A 38 -6.37 -14.51 0.36
C THR A 38 -5.69 -14.03 -0.92
N ALA A 39 -6.28 -14.29 -2.09
CA ALA A 39 -5.75 -13.87 -3.38
C ALA A 39 -5.64 -12.34 -3.47
N ILE A 40 -6.67 -11.62 -3.03
CA ILE A 40 -6.70 -10.16 -2.98
C ILE A 40 -5.61 -9.63 -2.04
N ASN A 41 -5.50 -10.17 -0.81
CA ASN A 41 -4.47 -9.75 0.15
C ASN A 41 -3.07 -9.98 -0.41
N PHE A 42 -2.84 -11.14 -1.04
CA PHE A 42 -1.59 -11.41 -1.74
C PHE A 42 -1.36 -10.34 -2.81
N PHE A 43 -2.28 -10.16 -3.75
CA PHE A 43 -2.14 -9.17 -4.83
C PHE A 43 -1.82 -7.75 -4.31
N TYR A 44 -2.58 -7.26 -3.32
CA TYR A 44 -2.32 -5.95 -2.72
C TYR A 44 -0.95 -5.87 -2.06
N TYR A 45 -0.45 -6.94 -1.44
CA TYR A 45 0.86 -6.92 -0.80
C TYR A 45 2.03 -6.63 -1.76
N TRP A 46 1.94 -7.03 -3.04
CA TRP A 46 2.96 -6.72 -4.05
C TRP A 46 2.68 -5.47 -4.88
N TYR A 47 1.41 -5.12 -5.10
CA TYR A 47 1.02 -4.06 -6.04
C TYR A 47 0.40 -2.82 -5.37
N SER A 48 0.34 -2.75 -4.03
CA SER A 48 -0.30 -1.64 -3.31
C SER A 48 0.26 -0.27 -3.69
N ASP A 49 1.56 -0.16 -3.94
CA ASP A 49 2.27 1.06 -4.33
C ASP A 49 1.76 1.58 -5.68
N THR A 50 1.67 0.69 -6.66
CA THR A 50 1.20 1.01 -8.00
C THR A 50 -0.28 1.41 -7.96
N ILE A 51 -1.09 0.67 -7.20
CA ILE A 51 -2.53 0.94 -7.05
C ILE A 51 -2.75 2.32 -6.42
N VAL A 52 -2.06 2.63 -5.32
CA VAL A 52 -2.25 3.93 -4.65
C VAL A 52 -1.81 5.09 -5.54
N LEU A 53 -0.69 4.96 -6.26
CA LEU A 53 -0.24 6.00 -7.19
C LEU A 53 -1.26 6.24 -8.31
N HIS A 54 -1.89 5.17 -8.84
CA HIS A 54 -2.94 5.30 -9.85
C HIS A 54 -4.21 5.94 -9.30
N ILE A 55 -4.66 5.56 -8.10
CA ILE A 55 -5.86 6.14 -7.46
C ILE A 55 -5.70 7.66 -7.28
N TYR A 56 -4.52 8.10 -6.87
CA TYR A 56 -4.24 9.52 -6.69
C TYR A 56 -3.84 10.25 -7.99
N GLY A 57 -3.80 9.56 -9.13
CA GLY A 57 -3.37 10.15 -10.40
C GLY A 57 -1.95 10.73 -10.33
N ALA A 58 -1.08 10.08 -9.56
CA ALA A 58 0.26 10.56 -9.28
C ALA A 58 1.11 10.56 -10.57
N LYS A 59 1.83 11.65 -10.81
CA LYS A 59 2.73 11.80 -11.95
C LYS A 59 4.17 11.80 -11.47
N GLU A 60 5.04 11.05 -12.14
CA GLU A 60 6.45 11.03 -11.79
C GLU A 60 7.05 12.42 -11.92
N SER A 61 7.80 12.85 -10.90
CA SER A 61 8.36 14.19 -10.85
C SER A 61 9.73 14.24 -11.52
N ASN A 62 9.93 15.22 -12.40
CA ASN A 62 11.26 15.51 -12.94
C ASN A 62 12.06 16.33 -11.92
N SER A 63 13.33 15.99 -11.75
CA SER A 63 14.30 16.72 -10.93
C SER A 63 14.48 18.18 -11.36
N GLU A 64 14.23 18.49 -12.64
CA GLU A 64 14.30 19.86 -13.16
C GLU A 64 13.12 20.74 -12.71
N SER A 65 11.92 20.16 -12.63
CA SER A 65 10.72 20.90 -12.24
C SER A 65 10.66 21.13 -10.73
N PHE A 66 11.24 20.24 -9.93
CA PHE A 66 11.20 20.28 -8.47
C PHE A 66 12.55 19.94 -7.82
N PRO A 67 13.60 20.74 -8.06
CA PRO A 67 14.95 20.43 -7.60
C PRO A 67 15.07 20.36 -6.07
N GLU A 68 14.36 21.22 -5.35
CA GLU A 68 14.38 21.29 -3.89
C GLU A 68 13.86 20.00 -3.24
N TYR A 69 12.70 19.50 -3.67
CA TYR A 69 12.14 18.24 -3.16
C TYR A 69 13.05 17.05 -3.47
N HIS A 70 13.64 17.02 -4.67
CA HIS A 70 14.60 15.99 -5.03
C HIS A 70 15.85 16.02 -4.15
N GLN A 71 16.37 17.19 -3.78
CA GLN A 71 17.52 17.32 -2.88
C GLN A 71 17.18 16.86 -1.46
N ILE A 72 16.03 17.30 -0.92
CA ILE A 72 15.58 16.90 0.42
C ILE A 72 15.49 15.38 0.53
N VAL A 73 14.79 14.72 -0.42
CA VAL A 73 14.65 13.26 -0.41
C VAL A 73 15.99 12.55 -0.63
N THR A 74 16.89 13.12 -1.43
CA THR A 74 18.25 12.55 -1.63
C THR A 74 19.05 12.59 -0.33
N ASN A 75 19.03 13.71 0.39
CA ASN A 75 19.74 13.85 1.66
C ASN A 75 19.20 12.88 2.72
N LEU A 76 17.87 12.74 2.80
CA LEU A 76 17.23 11.78 3.71
C LEU A 76 17.57 10.32 3.35
N ALA A 77 17.54 9.96 2.07
CA ALA A 77 17.91 8.62 1.60
C ALA A 77 19.38 8.29 1.91
N ASN A 78 20.28 9.26 1.69
CA ASN A 78 21.71 9.12 2.02
C ASN A 78 21.93 8.94 3.53
N GLN A 79 21.25 9.72 4.36
CA GLN A 79 21.32 9.60 5.83
C GLN A 79 20.79 8.24 6.33
N ALA A 80 19.74 7.72 5.69
CA ALA A 80 19.19 6.41 6.00
C ALA A 80 19.93 5.24 5.33
N ASN A 81 20.95 5.51 4.51
CA ASN A 81 21.71 4.54 3.72
C ASN A 81 20.82 3.64 2.84
N ILE A 82 19.82 4.25 2.20
CA ILE A 82 18.91 3.58 1.26
C ILE A 82 19.01 4.22 -0.13
N GLN A 83 18.60 3.48 -1.16
CA GLN A 83 18.47 4.03 -2.50
C GLN A 83 17.42 5.14 -2.49
N LYS A 84 17.68 6.23 -3.21
CA LYS A 84 16.72 7.32 -3.38
C LYS A 84 15.42 6.77 -4.00
N PRO A 85 14.27 6.91 -3.33
CA PRO A 85 12.99 6.48 -3.88
C PRO A 85 12.56 7.38 -5.05
N ARG A 86 11.69 6.85 -5.92
CA ARG A 86 11.03 7.65 -6.96
C ARG A 86 10.09 8.67 -6.32
N LEU A 87 10.09 9.89 -6.84
CA LEU A 87 9.18 10.95 -6.40
C LEU A 87 8.02 11.10 -7.39
N TYR A 88 6.84 11.30 -6.84
CA TYR A 88 5.62 11.55 -7.60
C TYR A 88 4.92 12.80 -7.07
N ILE A 89 4.37 13.62 -7.96
CA ILE A 89 3.51 14.74 -7.63
C ILE A 89 2.05 14.35 -7.83
N ILE A 90 1.24 14.63 -6.82
CA ILE A 90 -0.21 14.48 -6.85
C ILE A 90 -0.82 15.89 -6.85
N GLN A 91 -1.70 16.15 -7.82
CA GLN A 91 -2.42 17.42 -7.88
C GLN A 91 -3.63 17.37 -6.94
N ASN A 92 -3.45 17.87 -5.72
CA ASN A 92 -4.49 17.97 -4.72
C ASN A 92 -4.51 19.38 -4.09
N LYS A 93 -5.69 19.91 -3.79
CA LYS A 93 -5.87 21.19 -3.09
C LYS A 93 -5.43 21.13 -1.64
N GLN A 94 -5.53 19.95 -1.02
CA GLN A 94 -5.08 19.73 0.35
C GLN A 94 -3.61 19.32 0.35
N PRO A 95 -2.75 19.98 1.14
CA PRO A 95 -1.35 19.59 1.26
C PRO A 95 -1.25 18.25 1.99
N ASN A 96 -0.69 17.24 1.32
CA ASN A 96 -0.44 15.94 1.90
C ASN A 96 0.78 15.28 1.24
N ALA A 97 1.48 14.43 2.00
CA ALA A 97 2.62 13.64 1.53
C ALA A 97 2.61 12.28 2.24
N PHE A 98 2.91 11.21 1.51
CA PHE A 98 3.02 9.86 2.05
C PHE A 98 4.10 9.08 1.30
N ALA A 99 4.59 8.01 1.91
CA ALA A 99 5.51 7.05 1.29
C ALA A 99 4.82 5.68 1.15
N THR A 100 5.07 4.99 0.04
CA THR A 100 4.52 3.66 -0.25
C THR A 100 5.55 2.84 -0.99
N GLY A 101 5.45 1.50 -0.90
CA GLY A 101 6.42 0.57 -1.49
C GLY A 101 6.87 -0.49 -0.51
N ARG A 102 7.07 -1.72 -1.02
CA ARG A 102 7.54 -2.86 -0.23
C ARG A 102 9.05 -3.02 -0.24
N ASN A 103 9.68 -2.69 -1.37
CA ASN A 103 11.10 -2.88 -1.59
C ASN A 103 11.80 -1.52 -1.69
N PRO A 104 12.71 -1.18 -0.78
CA PRO A 104 13.46 0.08 -0.83
C PRO A 104 14.40 0.18 -2.04
N GLN A 105 14.63 -0.91 -2.77
CA GLN A 105 15.48 -0.95 -3.97
C GLN A 105 14.71 -0.76 -5.29
N LYS A 106 13.39 -0.53 -5.23
CA LYS A 106 12.49 -0.48 -6.40
C LYS A 106 11.78 0.87 -6.46
#